data_AF-A0A5S9QTH6-F1
#
_entry.id   AF-A0A5S9QTH6-F1
#
_cell.length_a   1.000
_cell.length_b   1.000
_cell.length_c   1.000
_cell.angle_alpha   90.00
_cell.angle_beta   90.00
_cell.angle_gamma   90.00
#
_symmetry.space_group_name_H-M   'P 1'
#
loop_
_entity.id
_entity.type
_entity.pdbx_description
1 polymer ?
#
loop_
_entity_poly.entity_id
_entity_poly.type
_entity_poly.pdbx_seq_one_letter_code
_entity_poly.pdbx_strand_id
1 'polypeptide(L)'
;MKLLHITTVALLLICTQAFALDAEEQRYVQLINEQGVRGIKEASKYMYKYHEDHQQVLDQLAEQLIQRSPTATKHDIDGLAWATKALSQSGNGRYYTMLKQIAESDAPKKLRKYAKKAYKTLKEPKGEQYQHGMAEKIAPAAKSTVKHGEGTFSDIARGMTLEEVKNRLGEPDTWEVYKNRKKWAPYSYKGGDTVRQKATYDGQGQIIFSNTDRYSGNYIVSEIIPK
;
A
#
# COMPACT_ATOMS: atom_id res chain seq x y z
N MET A 1 41.04 9.60 52.76
CA MET A 1 40.94 10.25 51.45
C MET A 1 39.87 9.52 50.65
N LYS A 2 38.73 10.16 50.38
CA LYS A 2 37.56 9.57 49.71
C LYS A 2 37.81 9.61 48.20
N LEU A 3 37.96 8.46 47.54
CA LEU A 3 37.95 8.38 46.08
C LEU A 3 36.49 8.41 45.60
N LEU A 4 36.12 9.46 44.88
CA LEU A 4 34.87 9.56 44.14
C LEU A 4 34.85 8.53 43.01
N HIS A 5 33.85 7.65 42.98
CA HIS A 5 33.51 6.86 41.81
C HIS A 5 32.60 7.68 40.90
N ILE A 6 33.15 8.10 39.76
CA ILE A 6 32.42 8.76 38.69
C ILE A 6 31.71 7.66 37.90
N THR A 7 30.41 7.49 38.10
CA THR A 7 29.58 6.63 37.26
C THR A 7 29.27 7.36 35.95
N THR A 8 29.92 6.95 34.87
CA THR A 8 29.61 7.36 33.50
C THR A 8 28.26 6.81 33.08
N VAL A 9 27.28 7.69 32.89
CA VAL A 9 25.99 7.37 32.26
C VAL A 9 26.23 7.26 30.76
N ALA A 10 26.30 6.03 30.25
CA ALA A 10 26.29 5.75 28.82
C ALA A 10 24.88 5.99 28.26
N LEU A 11 24.69 7.14 27.61
CA LEU A 11 23.49 7.47 26.85
C LEU A 11 23.45 6.59 25.59
N LEU A 12 22.71 5.48 25.67
CA LEU A 12 22.41 4.60 24.56
C LEU A 12 21.52 5.35 23.56
N LEU A 13 22.16 5.92 22.53
CA LEU A 13 21.51 6.50 21.36
C LEU A 13 20.93 5.31 20.56
N ILE A 14 19.69 4.94 20.87
CA ILE A 14 18.91 4.02 20.03
C ILE A 14 18.64 4.79 18.74
N CYS A 15 19.55 4.62 17.77
CA CYS A 15 19.31 5.00 16.40
C CYS A 15 18.16 4.10 15.91
N THR A 16 16.94 4.62 15.93
CA THR A 16 15.82 4.02 15.20
C THR A 16 16.26 3.98 13.74
N GLN A 17 16.58 2.78 13.25
CA GLN A 17 16.76 2.57 11.83
C GLN A 17 15.41 2.85 11.18
N ALA A 18 15.24 4.06 10.65
CA ALA A 18 14.17 4.35 9.72
C ALA A 18 14.48 3.52 8.48
N PHE A 19 13.85 2.35 8.34
CA PHE A 19 13.81 1.66 7.07
C PHE A 19 13.13 2.62 6.10
N ALA A 20 13.92 3.12 5.14
CA ALA A 20 13.38 3.92 4.07
C ALA A 20 12.40 3.04 3.29
N LEU A 21 11.13 3.46 3.20
CA LEU A 21 10.16 2.75 2.37
C LEU A 21 10.71 2.63 0.96
N ASP A 22 10.62 1.43 0.39
CA ASP A 22 10.85 1.26 -1.04
C ASP A 22 9.75 1.98 -1.84
N ALA A 23 10.03 2.39 -3.08
CA ALA A 23 9.11 3.15 -3.93
C ALA A 23 7.76 2.44 -4.12
N GLU A 24 7.78 1.10 -4.13
CA GLU A 24 6.58 0.26 -4.14
C GLU A 24 5.71 0.46 -2.89
N GLU A 25 6.31 0.40 -1.70
CA GLU A 25 5.60 0.61 -0.44
C GLU A 25 5.03 2.03 -0.39
N GLN A 26 5.83 3.03 -0.77
CA GLN A 26 5.39 4.44 -0.82
C GLN A 26 4.17 4.62 -1.72
N ARG A 27 4.18 3.99 -2.90
CA ARG A 27 3.05 4.00 -3.84
C ARG A 27 1.78 3.46 -3.18
N TYR A 28 1.86 2.32 -2.50
CA TYR A 28 0.67 1.72 -1.87
C TYR A 28 0.19 2.52 -0.67
N VAL A 29 1.10 3.06 0.14
CA VAL A 29 0.75 3.98 1.22
C VAL A 29 0.04 5.22 0.67
N GLN A 30 0.58 5.84 -0.39
CA GLN A 30 -0.03 6.98 -1.05
C GLN A 30 -1.43 6.63 -1.57
N LEU A 31 -1.57 5.48 -2.23
CA LEU A 31 -2.84 4.98 -2.74
C LEU A 31 -3.88 4.84 -1.62
N ILE A 32 -3.51 4.23 -0.50
CA ILE A 32 -4.37 4.03 0.68
C ILE A 32 -4.86 5.38 1.24
N ASN A 33 -3.95 6.35 1.34
CA ASN A 33 -4.21 7.64 1.97
C ASN A 33 -5.02 8.59 1.07
N GLU A 34 -4.71 8.68 -0.22
CA GLU A 34 -5.32 9.65 -1.13
C GLU A 34 -6.65 9.20 -1.74
N GLN A 35 -6.81 7.90 -1.99
CA GLN A 35 -7.98 7.40 -2.74
C GLN A 35 -9.09 6.82 -1.87
N GLY A 36 -8.99 6.97 -0.55
CA GLY A 36 -10.00 6.50 0.38
C GLY A 36 -10.20 4.99 0.28
N VAL A 37 -11.46 4.52 0.32
CA VAL A 37 -11.75 3.07 0.37
C VAL A 37 -11.40 2.36 -0.95
N ARG A 38 -11.31 3.08 -2.06
CA ARG A 38 -10.83 2.50 -3.34
C ARG A 38 -9.36 2.16 -3.24
N GLY A 39 -8.55 3.08 -2.74
CA GLY A 39 -7.12 2.86 -2.54
C GLY A 39 -6.82 1.72 -1.58
N ILE A 40 -7.54 1.66 -0.45
CA ILE A 40 -7.49 0.51 0.47
C ILE A 40 -7.75 -0.79 -0.28
N LYS A 41 -8.82 -0.84 -1.07
CA LYS A 41 -9.20 -2.06 -1.79
C LYS A 41 -8.13 -2.50 -2.78
N GLU A 42 -7.60 -1.56 -3.56
CA GLU A 42 -6.59 -1.84 -4.58
C GLU A 42 -5.26 -2.30 -3.95
N ALA A 43 -4.77 -1.58 -2.94
CA ALA A 43 -3.58 -1.99 -2.18
C ALA A 43 -3.78 -3.36 -1.53
N SER A 44 -4.92 -3.59 -0.88
CA SER A 44 -5.23 -4.87 -0.24
C SER A 44 -5.30 -6.04 -1.23
N LYS A 45 -5.87 -5.82 -2.41
CA LYS A 45 -5.91 -6.85 -3.46
C LYS A 45 -4.52 -7.21 -3.95
N TYR A 46 -3.66 -6.21 -4.11
CA TYR A 46 -2.29 -6.43 -4.51
C TYR A 46 -1.55 -7.25 -3.44
N MET A 47 -1.57 -6.80 -2.18
CA MET A 47 -0.93 -7.51 -1.07
C MET A 47 -1.42 -8.96 -0.99
N TYR A 48 -2.74 -9.16 -1.08
CA TYR A 48 -3.34 -10.49 -1.08
C TYR A 48 -2.94 -11.38 -2.26
N LYS A 49 -2.87 -10.82 -3.47
CA LYS A 49 -2.62 -11.58 -4.71
C LYS A 49 -1.16 -12.02 -4.81
N TYR A 50 -0.25 -11.14 -4.42
CA TYR A 50 1.20 -11.38 -4.52
C TYR A 50 1.81 -11.89 -3.21
N HIS A 51 0.99 -12.10 -2.19
CA HIS A 51 1.41 -12.57 -0.87
C HIS A 51 2.40 -11.66 -0.16
N GLU A 52 2.36 -10.37 -0.46
CA GLU A 52 3.24 -9.36 0.12
C GLU A 52 2.91 -9.10 1.59
N ASP A 53 3.95 -8.99 2.41
CA ASP A 53 3.84 -8.81 3.86
C ASP A 53 4.52 -7.53 4.37
N HIS A 54 4.79 -6.58 3.47
CA HIS A 54 5.32 -5.23 3.75
C HIS A 54 4.62 -4.58 4.95
N GLN A 55 5.28 -4.60 6.12
CA GLN A 55 4.65 -4.24 7.39
C GLN A 55 4.13 -2.81 7.38
N GLN A 56 4.85 -1.87 6.76
CA GLN A 56 4.41 -0.47 6.70
C GLN A 56 3.11 -0.31 5.89
N VAL A 57 2.96 -1.00 4.75
CA VAL A 57 1.72 -0.97 3.97
C VAL A 57 0.57 -1.62 4.74
N LEU A 58 0.84 -2.75 5.40
CA LEU A 58 -0.14 -3.45 6.24
C LEU A 58 -0.55 -2.61 7.45
N ASP A 59 0.37 -1.89 8.08
CA ASP A 59 0.08 -0.97 9.19
C ASP A 59 -0.81 0.19 8.72
N GLN A 60 -0.58 0.75 7.53
CA GLN A 60 -1.50 1.74 6.94
C GLN A 60 -2.89 1.15 6.66
N LEU A 61 -2.97 -0.09 6.16
CA LEU A 61 -4.25 -0.77 5.97
C LEU A 61 -4.97 -1.01 7.29
N ALA A 62 -4.24 -1.42 8.34
CA ALA A 62 -4.76 -1.61 9.69
C ALA A 62 -5.28 -0.30 10.29
N GLU A 63 -4.53 0.79 10.11
CA GLU A 63 -4.92 2.14 10.55
C GLU A 63 -6.23 2.59 9.92
N GLN A 64 -6.31 2.51 8.59
CA GLN A 64 -7.51 2.92 7.89
C GLN A 64 -8.69 1.99 8.18
N LEU A 65 -8.44 0.70 8.41
CA LEU A 65 -9.46 -0.26 8.77
C LEU A 65 -10.05 0.06 10.15
N ILE A 66 -9.23 0.23 11.18
CA ILE A 66 -9.71 0.52 12.53
C ILE A 66 -10.42 1.87 12.59
N GLN A 67 -9.86 2.89 11.94
CA GLN A 67 -10.42 4.25 11.89
C GLN A 67 -11.80 4.30 11.22
N ARG A 68 -11.99 3.55 10.12
CA ARG A 68 -13.24 3.59 9.33
C ARG A 68 -14.26 2.54 9.75
N SER A 69 -13.86 1.52 10.50
CA SER A 69 -14.76 0.43 10.90
C SER A 69 -16.04 0.87 11.63
N PRO A 70 -16.06 1.87 12.53
CA PRO A 70 -17.27 2.21 13.28
C PRO A 70 -18.33 2.88 12.41
N THR A 71 -17.92 3.65 11.40
CA THR A 71 -18.80 4.47 10.55
C THR A 71 -18.94 3.94 9.12
N ALA A 72 -18.44 2.72 8.85
CA ALA A 72 -18.41 2.13 7.53
C ALA A 72 -19.81 2.00 6.89
N THR A 73 -19.99 2.59 5.71
CA THR A 73 -21.23 2.46 4.93
C THR A 73 -21.25 1.16 4.12
N LYS A 74 -22.38 0.85 3.49
CA LYS A 74 -22.49 -0.31 2.57
C LYS A 74 -21.44 -0.29 1.45
N HIS A 75 -21.05 0.90 0.98
CA HIS A 75 -20.06 1.06 -0.08
C HIS A 75 -18.63 0.83 0.41
N ASP A 76 -18.38 1.04 1.71
CA ASP A 76 -17.05 0.92 2.28
C ASP A 76 -16.68 -0.52 2.63
N ILE A 77 -17.70 -1.32 2.99
CA ILE A 77 -17.53 -2.70 3.49
C ILE A 77 -16.69 -3.57 2.55
N ASP A 78 -16.83 -3.43 1.23
CA ASP A 78 -16.07 -4.25 0.30
C ASP A 78 -14.56 -3.95 0.35
N GLY A 79 -14.18 -2.66 0.36
CA GLY A 79 -12.77 -2.28 0.47
C GLY A 79 -12.16 -2.65 1.81
N LEU A 80 -12.90 -2.41 2.91
CA LEU A 80 -12.46 -2.80 4.25
C LEU A 80 -12.38 -4.33 4.42
N ALA A 81 -13.26 -5.09 3.76
CA ALA A 81 -13.17 -6.54 3.74
C ALA A 81 -11.90 -7.02 3.03
N TRP A 82 -11.49 -6.37 1.94
CA TRP A 82 -10.20 -6.67 1.31
C TRP A 82 -9.01 -6.39 2.24
N ALA A 83 -9.04 -5.29 3.01
CA ALA A 83 -8.02 -5.04 4.03
C ALA A 83 -7.92 -6.16 5.06
N THR A 84 -9.04 -6.63 5.61
CA THR A 84 -9.02 -7.78 6.55
C THR A 84 -8.44 -9.05 5.92
N LYS A 85 -8.64 -9.27 4.61
CA LYS A 85 -8.07 -10.42 3.89
C LYS A 85 -6.56 -10.29 3.72
N ALA A 86 -6.07 -9.13 3.31
CA ALA A 86 -4.64 -8.87 3.20
C ALA A 86 -3.93 -9.06 4.55
N LEU A 87 -4.47 -8.45 5.61
CA LEU A 87 -3.92 -8.55 6.97
C LEU A 87 -3.92 -9.98 7.54
N SER A 88 -4.88 -10.82 7.15
CA SER A 88 -4.89 -12.22 7.59
C SER A 88 -4.03 -13.13 6.70
N GLN A 89 -3.90 -12.81 5.42
CA GLN A 89 -3.06 -13.56 4.49
C GLN A 89 -1.57 -13.33 4.74
N SER A 90 -1.17 -12.15 5.20
CA SER A 90 0.23 -11.87 5.55
C SER A 90 0.76 -12.78 6.67
N GLY A 91 -0.12 -13.45 7.43
CA GLY A 91 0.28 -14.31 8.54
C GLY A 91 0.86 -13.55 9.73
N ASN A 92 0.86 -12.21 9.69
CA ASN A 92 1.43 -11.39 10.75
C ASN A 92 0.46 -11.27 11.94
N GLY A 93 0.75 -12.00 13.02
CA GLY A 93 -0.03 -12.01 14.26
C GLY A 93 -0.07 -10.68 15.02
N ARG A 94 0.68 -9.65 14.57
CA ARG A 94 0.57 -8.26 15.04
C ARG A 94 -0.86 -7.72 14.92
N TYR A 95 -1.58 -8.11 13.88
CA TYR A 95 -2.92 -7.59 13.59
C TYR A 95 -4.04 -8.34 14.31
N TYR A 96 -3.73 -9.41 15.04
CA TYR A 96 -4.72 -10.28 15.67
C TYR A 96 -5.66 -9.51 16.62
N THR A 97 -5.10 -8.76 17.56
CA THR A 97 -5.89 -8.07 18.60
C THR A 97 -6.83 -7.02 18.01
N MET A 98 -6.34 -6.20 17.08
CA MET A 98 -7.16 -5.20 16.40
C MET A 98 -8.28 -5.83 15.56
N LEU A 99 -7.99 -6.90 14.82
CA LEU A 99 -9.03 -7.63 14.08
C LEU A 99 -10.08 -8.26 15.01
N LYS A 100 -9.66 -8.76 16.18
CA LYS A 100 -10.59 -9.26 17.20
C LYS A 100 -11.46 -8.14 17.75
N GLN A 101 -10.90 -6.98 18.07
CA GLN A 101 -11.65 -5.80 18.53
C GLN A 101 -12.72 -5.37 17.52
N ILE A 102 -12.39 -5.31 16.23
CA ILE A 102 -13.36 -4.97 15.17
C ILE A 102 -14.46 -6.02 15.07
N ALA A 103 -14.14 -7.30 15.27
CA ALA A 103 -15.13 -8.37 15.22
C ALA A 103 -16.13 -8.32 16.39
N GLU A 104 -15.70 -7.78 17.53
CA GLU A 104 -16.46 -7.69 18.79
C GLU A 104 -17.09 -6.30 19.01
N SER A 105 -16.82 -5.32 18.15
CA SER A 105 -17.36 -3.96 18.23
C SER A 105 -18.75 -3.82 17.61
N ASP A 106 -19.26 -2.59 17.56
CA ASP A 106 -20.52 -2.22 16.90
C ASP A 106 -20.38 -1.96 15.39
N ALA A 107 -19.22 -2.25 14.79
CA ALA A 107 -19.01 -2.13 13.34
C ALA A 107 -20.06 -2.92 12.53
N PRO A 108 -20.32 -2.60 11.26
CA PRO A 108 -21.35 -3.28 10.47
C PRO A 108 -21.19 -4.81 10.46
N LYS A 109 -22.30 -5.54 10.64
CA LYS A 109 -22.33 -7.02 10.77
C LYS A 109 -21.48 -7.77 9.74
N LYS A 110 -21.48 -7.31 8.47
CA LYS A 110 -20.66 -7.90 7.40
C LYS A 110 -19.17 -7.72 7.65
N LEU A 111 -18.74 -6.52 8.05
CA LEU A 111 -17.34 -6.23 8.36
C LEU A 111 -16.86 -7.05 9.56
N ARG A 112 -17.67 -7.14 10.64
CA ARG A 112 -17.36 -8.00 11.79
C ARG A 112 -17.17 -9.46 11.42
N LYS A 113 -17.97 -9.98 10.48
CA LYS A 113 -17.80 -11.35 9.96
C LYS A 113 -16.45 -11.54 9.26
N TYR A 114 -16.01 -10.56 8.48
CA TYR A 114 -14.70 -10.62 7.82
C TYR A 114 -13.55 -10.51 8.82
N ALA A 115 -13.61 -9.56 9.75
CA ALA A 115 -12.63 -9.43 10.82
C ALA A 115 -12.55 -10.70 11.69
N LYS A 116 -13.71 -11.32 11.99
CA LYS A 116 -13.79 -12.60 12.70
C LYS A 116 -13.09 -13.73 11.95
N LYS A 117 -13.28 -13.81 10.64
CA LYS A 117 -12.58 -14.80 9.82
C LYS A 117 -11.08 -14.52 9.83
N ALA A 118 -10.70 -13.25 9.70
CA ALA A 118 -9.31 -12.82 9.61
C ALA A 118 -8.50 -13.16 10.88
N TYR A 119 -8.95 -12.77 12.08
CA TYR A 119 -8.19 -13.10 13.30
C TYR A 119 -8.14 -14.61 13.57
N LYS A 120 -9.19 -15.36 13.20
CA LYS A 120 -9.19 -16.83 13.32
C LYS A 120 -8.18 -17.49 12.39
N THR A 121 -7.96 -16.92 11.20
CA THR A 121 -6.90 -17.38 10.27
C THR A 121 -5.52 -17.17 10.87
N LEU A 122 -5.29 -16.06 11.59
CA LEU A 122 -4.02 -15.77 12.28
C LEU A 122 -3.78 -16.67 13.51
N LYS A 123 -4.83 -17.33 14.03
CA LYS A 123 -4.87 -18.24 15.18
C LYS A 123 -4.59 -17.59 16.54
N GLU A 124 -3.49 -16.87 16.69
CA GLU A 124 -3.04 -16.29 17.96
C GLU A 124 -2.30 -14.96 17.78
N PRO A 125 -2.25 -14.09 18.80
CA PRO A 125 -1.43 -12.88 18.76
C PRO A 125 0.06 -13.23 18.77
N LYS A 126 0.83 -12.60 17.88
CA LYS A 126 2.29 -12.76 17.80
C LYS A 126 2.97 -11.41 17.62
N GLY A 127 4.05 -11.17 18.37
CA GLY A 127 4.79 -9.91 18.35
C GLY A 127 4.04 -8.74 18.98
N GLU A 128 4.59 -7.53 18.85
CA GLU A 128 3.91 -6.30 19.27
C GLU A 128 2.56 -6.18 18.54
N GLN A 129 1.48 -5.98 19.30
CA GLN A 129 0.13 -5.94 18.77
C GLN A 129 -0.20 -4.55 18.24
N TYR A 130 -0.74 -4.49 17.02
CA TYR A 130 -1.11 -3.23 16.38
C TYR A 130 -2.23 -2.53 17.16
N GLN A 131 -2.06 -1.22 17.38
CA GLN A 131 -3.05 -0.32 17.95
C GLN A 131 -3.25 0.89 17.03
N HIS A 132 -4.42 1.53 17.11
CA HIS A 132 -4.69 2.75 16.36
C HIS A 132 -3.64 3.83 16.65
N GLY A 133 -3.13 4.46 15.60
CA GLY A 133 -2.09 5.48 15.67
C GLY A 133 -0.65 4.95 15.62
N MET A 134 -0.44 3.63 15.54
CA MET A 134 0.90 3.04 15.38
C MET A 134 1.45 3.16 13.96
N ALA A 135 0.59 3.34 12.95
CA ALA A 135 1.03 3.54 11.57
C ALA A 135 1.83 4.84 11.44
N GLU A 136 3.04 4.74 10.91
CA GLU A 136 3.92 5.88 10.71
C GLU A 136 3.30 6.91 9.74
N LYS A 137 3.37 8.19 10.10
CA LYS A 137 2.99 9.27 9.19
C LYS A 137 4.10 9.46 8.17
N ILE A 138 3.90 8.88 6.99
CA ILE A 138 4.87 9.00 5.90
C ILE A 138 4.62 10.34 5.21
N ALA A 139 5.57 11.26 5.34
CA ALA A 139 5.62 12.45 4.51
C ALA A 139 5.75 12.02 3.03
N PRO A 140 5.13 12.72 2.07
CA PRO A 140 5.35 12.43 0.65
C PRO A 140 6.86 12.43 0.40
N ALA A 141 7.37 11.32 -0.10
CA ALA A 141 8.80 11.05 -0.10
C ALA A 141 9.58 12.18 -0.78
N ALA A 142 10.63 12.65 -0.11
CA ALA A 142 11.70 13.34 -0.80
C ALA A 142 12.24 12.36 -1.86
N LYS A 143 12.31 12.83 -3.12
CA LYS A 143 12.75 12.11 -4.31
C LYS A 143 13.70 10.94 -3.99
N SER A 144 13.20 9.73 -4.14
CA SER A 144 13.99 8.51 -3.98
C SER A 144 15.18 8.57 -4.93
N THR A 145 16.39 8.33 -4.41
CA THR A 145 17.58 8.12 -5.24
C THR A 145 17.50 6.71 -5.82
N VAL A 146 16.68 6.56 -6.86
CA VAL A 146 16.39 5.24 -7.43
C VAL A 146 17.58 4.74 -8.24
N LYS A 147 18.03 3.51 -7.97
CA LYS A 147 18.90 2.76 -8.87
C LYS A 147 18.16 2.51 -10.18
N HIS A 148 18.52 3.25 -11.22
CA HIS A 148 18.04 2.99 -12.57
C HIS A 148 18.58 1.64 -13.03
N GLY A 149 17.72 0.80 -13.60
CA GLY A 149 18.13 -0.45 -14.26
C GLY A 149 19.04 -0.17 -15.45
N GLU A 150 19.75 -1.20 -15.92
CA GLU A 150 20.68 -1.07 -17.06
C GLU A 150 19.97 -0.86 -18.41
N GLY A 151 18.64 -0.97 -18.45
CA GLY A 151 17.83 -0.81 -19.66
C GLY A 151 17.60 0.64 -20.07
N THR A 152 17.21 0.84 -21.33
CA THR A 152 16.92 2.18 -21.88
C THR A 152 15.42 2.40 -22.04
N PHE A 153 14.98 3.67 -21.99
CA PHE A 153 13.57 4.03 -22.19
C PHE A 153 13.01 3.58 -23.54
N SER A 154 13.87 3.39 -24.55
CA SER A 154 13.54 2.86 -25.87
C SER A 154 13.12 1.38 -25.84
N ASP A 155 13.51 0.65 -24.80
CA ASP A 155 13.17 -0.76 -24.63
C ASP A 155 11.74 -0.96 -24.10
N ILE A 156 11.01 0.12 -23.82
CA ILE A 156 9.65 0.05 -23.31
C ILE A 156 8.66 0.11 -24.46
N ALA A 157 7.69 -0.81 -24.45
CA ALA A 157 6.61 -0.86 -25.43
C ALA A 157 5.24 -0.83 -24.76
N ARG A 158 4.24 -0.36 -25.51
CA ARG A 158 2.84 -0.44 -25.08
C ARG A 158 2.46 -1.89 -24.82
N GLY A 159 1.70 -2.11 -23.76
CA GLY A 159 1.26 -3.44 -23.34
C GLY A 159 2.18 -4.15 -22.35
N MET A 160 3.41 -3.66 -22.13
CA MET A 160 4.28 -4.19 -21.07
C MET A 160 3.62 -4.02 -19.70
N THR A 161 3.83 -5.00 -18.83
CA THR A 161 3.38 -4.94 -17.44
C THR A 161 4.26 -3.99 -16.63
N LEU A 162 3.73 -3.47 -15.51
CA LEU A 162 4.52 -2.66 -14.60
C LEU A 162 5.81 -3.38 -14.14
N GLU A 163 5.73 -4.67 -13.89
CA GLU A 163 6.86 -5.51 -13.44
C GLU A 163 7.94 -5.64 -14.53
N GLU A 164 7.53 -5.85 -15.79
CA GLU A 164 8.47 -5.87 -16.93
C GLU A 164 9.18 -4.53 -17.11
N VAL A 165 8.47 -3.41 -16.91
CA VAL A 165 9.09 -2.07 -16.97
C VAL A 165 10.07 -1.87 -15.82
N LYS A 166 9.71 -2.26 -14.59
CA LYS A 166 10.59 -2.20 -13.42
C LYS A 166 11.87 -3.02 -13.63
N ASN A 167 11.75 -4.23 -14.16
CA ASN A 167 12.90 -5.09 -14.44
C ASN A 167 13.87 -4.48 -15.47
N ARG A 168 13.40 -3.55 -16.32
CA ARG A 168 14.22 -2.88 -17.33
C ARG A 168 14.78 -1.56 -16.85
N LEU A 169 13.92 -0.65 -16.39
CA LEU A 169 14.29 0.73 -16.05
C LEU A 169 14.61 0.94 -14.57
N GLY A 170 14.30 -0.03 -13.70
CA GLY A 170 14.25 0.18 -12.26
C GLY A 170 12.98 0.90 -11.82
N GLU A 171 12.97 1.43 -10.60
CA GLU A 171 11.83 2.19 -10.09
C GLU A 171 11.76 3.59 -10.76
N PRO A 172 10.58 4.21 -10.83
CA PRO A 172 10.46 5.60 -11.25
C PRO A 172 10.78 6.59 -10.12
N ASP A 173 11.28 7.77 -10.46
CA ASP A 173 11.57 8.85 -9.51
C ASP A 173 10.32 9.46 -8.89
N THR A 174 9.21 9.47 -9.64
CA THR A 174 7.93 9.98 -9.15
C THR A 174 6.77 9.17 -9.70
N TRP A 175 5.77 8.96 -8.83
CA TRP A 175 4.54 8.28 -9.17
C TRP A 175 3.35 9.20 -8.94
N GLU A 176 2.47 9.32 -9.94
CA GLU A 176 1.23 10.07 -9.83
C GLU A 176 0.05 9.20 -10.23
N VAL A 177 -0.98 9.12 -9.39
CA VAL A 177 -2.22 8.42 -9.73
C VAL A 177 -3.34 9.42 -9.92
N TYR A 178 -3.94 9.44 -11.11
CA TYR A 178 -5.00 10.39 -11.43
C TYR A 178 -6.18 9.73 -12.14
N LYS A 179 -7.37 10.30 -11.93
CA LYS A 179 -8.59 9.87 -12.62
C LYS A 179 -8.47 10.21 -14.10
N ASN A 180 -8.67 9.21 -14.94
CA ASN A 180 -8.72 9.43 -16.38
C ASN A 180 -10.02 10.15 -16.74
N ARG A 181 -9.92 11.33 -17.37
CA ARG A 181 -11.07 12.17 -17.74
C ARG A 181 -11.76 11.71 -19.03
N LYS A 182 -11.55 10.46 -19.47
CA LYS A 182 -12.29 9.90 -20.61
C LYS A 182 -13.79 10.04 -20.34
N LYS A 183 -14.44 10.86 -21.19
CA LYS A 183 -15.88 11.11 -21.17
C LYS A 183 -16.61 9.77 -21.06
N TRP A 184 -17.57 9.69 -20.14
CA TRP A 184 -18.44 8.53 -20.00
C TRP A 184 -19.02 8.17 -21.38
N ALA A 185 -18.73 6.96 -21.86
CA ALA A 185 -19.35 6.40 -23.05
C ALA A 185 -20.47 5.45 -22.60
N PRO A 186 -21.76 5.77 -22.87
CA PRO A 186 -22.81 4.79 -22.68
C PRO A 186 -22.47 3.57 -23.54
N TYR A 187 -22.57 2.36 -22.99
CA TYR A 187 -22.26 1.07 -23.63
C TYR A 187 -20.79 0.60 -23.67
N SER A 188 -19.83 1.29 -23.03
CA SER A 188 -18.51 0.69 -22.79
C SER A 188 -18.57 -0.31 -21.62
N TYR A 189 -18.83 -1.59 -21.93
CA TYR A 189 -18.89 -2.69 -20.96
C TYR A 189 -17.54 -2.96 -20.26
N LYS A 190 -16.42 -2.47 -20.80
CA LYS A 190 -15.05 -2.67 -20.27
C LYS A 190 -14.55 -1.46 -19.49
N GLY A 191 -15.25 -1.06 -18.43
CA GLY A 191 -14.99 0.16 -17.64
C GLY A 191 -13.64 0.24 -16.88
N GLY A 192 -12.54 -0.30 -17.41
CA GLY A 192 -11.24 -0.46 -16.76
C GLY A 192 -10.38 0.81 -16.65
N ASP A 193 -10.42 1.71 -17.63
CA ASP A 193 -9.51 2.88 -17.70
C ASP A 193 -10.10 4.12 -16.98
N THR A 194 -10.49 3.98 -15.70
CA THR A 194 -10.98 5.10 -14.86
C THR A 194 -9.89 5.79 -14.07
N VAL A 195 -8.76 5.11 -13.84
CA VAL A 195 -7.61 5.59 -13.08
C VAL A 195 -6.36 5.21 -13.86
N ARG A 196 -5.46 6.17 -14.02
CA ARG A 196 -4.15 5.98 -14.65
C ARG A 196 -3.05 6.29 -13.64
N GLN A 197 -1.93 5.64 -13.83
CA GLN A 197 -0.74 5.82 -13.04
C GLN A 197 0.36 6.35 -13.96
N LYS A 198 0.99 7.46 -13.61
CA LYS A 198 2.10 8.04 -14.35
C LYS A 198 3.36 7.84 -13.55
N ALA A 199 4.31 7.14 -14.15
CA ALA A 199 5.66 6.98 -13.68
C ALA A 199 6.55 8.00 -14.39
N THR A 200 7.24 8.84 -13.63
CA THR A 200 8.21 9.80 -14.15
C THR A 200 9.61 9.28 -13.87
N TYR A 201 10.43 9.19 -14.91
CA TYR A 201 11.86 8.89 -14.84
C TYR A 201 12.61 10.18 -15.21
N ASP A 202 13.16 10.85 -14.21
CA ASP A 202 13.81 12.16 -14.33
C ASP A 202 14.97 12.06 -15.35
N GLY A 203 14.83 12.77 -16.47
CA GLY A 203 15.83 12.75 -17.54
C GLY A 203 15.56 11.74 -18.67
N GLN A 204 14.64 10.79 -18.52
CA GLN A 204 14.30 9.81 -19.55
C GLN A 204 12.92 10.04 -20.17
N GLY A 205 11.90 10.33 -19.35
CA GLY A 205 10.53 10.50 -19.81
C GLY A 205 9.48 10.07 -18.80
N GLN A 206 8.24 9.91 -19.26
CA GLN A 206 7.10 9.49 -18.47
C GLN A 206 6.42 8.27 -19.10
N ILE A 207 6.00 7.32 -18.26
CA ILE A 207 5.25 6.14 -18.69
C ILE A 207 3.89 6.18 -18.00
N ILE A 208 2.82 6.11 -18.78
CA ILE A 208 1.46 6.09 -18.25
C ILE A 208 0.94 4.67 -18.33
N PHE A 209 0.64 4.12 -17.18
CA PHE A 209 -0.02 2.84 -17.02
C PHE A 209 -1.54 3.00 -16.91
N SER A 210 -2.27 2.15 -17.62
CA SER A 210 -3.71 2.04 -17.48
C SER A 210 -4.10 0.68 -16.93
N ASN A 211 -5.18 0.66 -16.15
CA ASN A 211 -5.75 -0.60 -15.70
C ASN A 211 -6.54 -1.24 -16.85
N THR A 212 -6.20 -2.49 -17.17
CA THR A 212 -6.86 -3.28 -18.22
C THR A 212 -8.28 -3.70 -17.85
N ASP A 213 -8.56 -3.90 -16.55
CA ASP A 213 -9.85 -4.37 -16.05
C ASP A 213 -10.12 -3.86 -14.61
N ARG A 214 -11.37 -3.46 -14.33
CA ARG A 214 -11.83 -2.98 -13.00
C ARG A 214 -11.54 -3.95 -11.85
N TYR A 215 -11.37 -5.22 -12.14
CA TYR A 215 -11.27 -6.30 -11.17
C TYR A 215 -9.85 -6.85 -11.03
N SER A 216 -9.04 -6.84 -12.09
CA SER A 216 -7.73 -7.51 -12.13
C SER A 216 -6.63 -6.73 -11.42
N GLY A 217 -6.71 -5.39 -11.40
CA GLY A 217 -5.64 -4.53 -10.89
C GLY A 217 -4.34 -4.63 -11.69
N ASN A 218 -4.41 -5.18 -12.92
CA ASN A 218 -3.26 -5.33 -13.79
C ASN A 218 -3.05 -4.05 -14.60
N TYR A 219 -1.97 -3.34 -14.29
CA TYR A 219 -1.55 -2.12 -14.97
C TYR A 219 -0.57 -2.45 -16.10
N ILE A 220 -0.89 -1.97 -17.30
CA ILE A 220 -0.02 -2.11 -18.48
C ILE A 220 0.34 -0.74 -19.03
N VAL A 221 1.47 -0.65 -19.73
CA VAL A 221 1.90 0.56 -20.43
C VAL A 221 0.87 0.94 -21.48
N SER A 222 0.24 2.08 -21.28
CA SER A 222 -0.73 2.66 -22.22
C SER A 222 -0.10 3.73 -23.09
N GLU A 223 0.81 4.52 -22.52
CA GLU A 223 1.46 5.64 -23.19
C GLU A 223 2.90 5.79 -22.68
N ILE A 224 3.77 6.22 -23.58
CA ILE A 224 5.19 6.44 -23.34
C ILE A 224 5.47 7.84 -23.88
N ILE A 225 5.96 8.73 -23.02
CA ILE A 225 6.23 10.13 -23.31
C ILE A 225 7.74 10.33 -23.09
N PRO A 226 8.59 10.15 -24.11
CA PRO A 226 10.02 10.40 -23.98
C PRO A 226 10.29 11.89 -23.71
N LYS A 227 11.41 12.18 -23.05
CA LYS A 227 11.87 13.56 -22.80
C LYS A 227 12.37 14.24 -24.08
#